data_AF-A0A815EKT6-F1
#
_entry.id   AF-A0A815EKT6-F1
#
_cell.length_a   1.000
_cell.length_b   1.000
_cell.length_c   1.000
_cell.angle_alpha   90.00
_cell.angle_beta   90.00
_cell.angle_gamma   90.00
#
_symmetry.space_group_name_H-M   'P 1'
#
loop_
_entity.id
_entity.type
_entity.pdbx_description
1 polymer ?
#
loop_
_entity_poly.entity_id
_entity_poly.type
_entity_poly.pdbx_seq_one_letter_code
_entity_poly.pdbx_strand_id
1 'polypeptide(L)'
;MSQLIYLKIEGYTNIIENIFRNNQLEEFFQTNFTYLKTFIFFIRFSSNEFLRNNLIIDSLIEQFQRSYWISNLNCFINCDLIRNSNQIHLYSIPSIYNYFTYSDQINIISLSTSPSSNYFNQRFHFVYQLELNLKDLEIVSMQIKNDEEDNRLFPNLNYLKLTVNGQCSLNCFKLLSKLVYLKNLEKLVLIICFRGNYLNVMLKNFLIFLKNLSNVHSIEIFNRWHRIFSFIDINYFCSMISSNIKHLDIDIFDIDHIEILIDKLENVSSFKFKFAFDKSLYIKQVLQLLINKISDSTYISDIHYLSIWISRQFNRTMSNKRIKLTN
;
A
#
# COMPACT_ATOMS: atom_id res chain seq x y z
N MET A 1 30.36 -11.84 25.03
CA MET A 1 29.64 -10.56 25.17
C MET A 1 28.81 -10.34 23.93
N SER A 2 27.50 -10.12 24.07
CA SER A 2 26.62 -9.79 22.96
C SER A 2 26.88 -8.35 22.50
N GLN A 3 27.22 -8.18 21.22
CA GLN A 3 27.47 -6.87 20.62
C GLN A 3 26.18 -6.37 19.96
N LEU A 4 25.73 -5.16 20.29
CA LEU A 4 24.56 -4.54 19.68
C LEU A 4 24.96 -3.96 18.32
N ILE A 5 24.49 -4.60 17.23
CA ILE A 5 24.80 -4.21 15.84
C ILE A 5 23.67 -3.42 15.17
N TYR A 6 22.45 -3.49 15.72
CA TYR A 6 21.25 -2.84 15.21
C TYR A 6 20.47 -2.22 16.37
N LEU A 7 20.04 -0.97 16.21
CA LEU A 7 19.20 -0.27 17.18
C LEU A 7 18.11 0.54 16.47
N LYS A 8 16.85 0.32 16.86
CA LYS A 8 15.70 1.14 16.44
C LYS A 8 15.14 1.89 17.63
N ILE A 9 14.95 3.20 17.51
CA ILE A 9 14.33 4.05 18.53
C ILE A 9 13.09 4.72 17.96
N GLU A 10 11.94 4.52 18.60
CA GLU A 10 10.73 5.26 18.32
C GLU A 10 10.31 6.03 19.56
N GLY A 11 10.04 7.32 19.40
CA GLY A 11 9.80 8.19 20.54
C GLY A 11 8.80 9.30 20.25
N TYR A 12 8.15 9.75 21.31
CA TYR A 12 7.37 10.97 21.34
C TYR A 12 7.87 11.82 22.51
N THR A 13 8.26 13.06 22.27
CA THR A 13 8.75 13.96 23.33
C THR A 13 8.33 15.40 23.09
N ASN A 14 8.12 16.13 24.18
CA ASN A 14 7.85 17.56 24.16
C ASN A 14 9.11 18.39 24.45
N ILE A 15 10.23 17.75 24.76
CA ILE A 15 11.47 18.39 25.23
C ILE A 15 12.60 17.96 24.30
N ILE A 16 12.90 18.79 23.31
CA ILE A 16 14.00 18.54 22.37
C ILE A 16 15.34 18.98 22.97
N GLU A 17 15.30 20.08 23.72
CA GLU A 17 16.51 20.82 24.07
C GLU A 17 17.48 20.03 24.94
N ASN A 18 17.04 19.07 25.76
CA ASN A 18 17.95 18.36 26.65
C ASN A 18 18.66 17.16 26.01
N ILE A 19 18.08 16.54 24.99
CA ILE A 19 18.64 15.31 24.39
C ILE A 19 19.79 15.64 23.43
N PHE A 20 19.69 16.78 22.75
CA PHE A 20 20.60 17.18 21.68
C PHE A 20 21.45 18.40 22.07
N ARG A 21 21.64 18.72 23.35
CA ARG A 21 22.56 19.80 23.74
C ARG A 21 24.00 19.28 23.78
N ASN A 22 24.93 20.07 23.25
CA ASN A 22 26.37 19.87 23.39
C ASN A 22 26.92 18.51 22.92
N ASN A 23 26.32 17.89 21.90
CA ASN A 23 26.80 16.63 21.27
C ASN A 23 26.78 15.40 22.18
N GLN A 24 26.13 15.48 23.35
CA GLN A 24 26.11 14.39 24.33
C GLN A 24 25.56 13.08 23.74
N LEU A 25 24.64 13.18 22.79
CA LEU A 25 24.08 12.02 22.11
C LEU A 25 25.11 11.32 21.22
N GLU A 26 25.88 12.07 20.44
CA GLU A 26 26.92 11.49 19.58
C GLU A 26 28.00 10.81 20.43
N GLU A 27 28.47 11.47 21.49
CA GLU A 27 29.44 10.91 22.45
C GLU A 27 28.92 9.66 23.14
N PHE A 28 27.66 9.68 23.58
CA PHE A 28 27.00 8.52 24.18
C PHE A 28 26.98 7.34 23.22
N PHE A 29 26.66 7.56 21.94
CA PHE A 29 26.62 6.50 20.94
C PHE A 29 28.01 5.97 20.59
N GLN A 30 28.99 6.87 20.40
CA GLN A 30 30.38 6.48 20.16
C GLN A 30 30.96 5.63 21.30
N THR A 31 30.64 5.99 22.55
CA THR A 31 31.18 5.32 23.73
C THR A 31 30.51 3.96 23.98
N ASN A 32 29.19 3.88 23.82
CA ASN A 32 28.42 2.71 24.27
C ASN A 32 28.06 1.73 23.14
N PHE A 33 28.10 2.18 21.88
CA PHE A 33 27.64 1.39 20.74
C PHE A 33 28.71 1.28 19.63
N THR A 34 29.94 0.94 20.01
CA THR A 34 31.11 0.84 19.11
C THR A 34 30.96 -0.16 17.95
N TYR A 35 30.01 -1.09 18.03
CA TYR A 35 29.74 -2.10 17.00
C TYR A 35 28.44 -1.86 16.23
N LEU A 36 27.76 -0.73 16.48
CA LEU A 36 26.49 -0.42 15.83
C LEU A 36 26.72 -0.15 14.35
N LYS A 37 26.11 -0.99 13.51
CA LYS A 37 26.18 -0.87 12.04
C LYS A 37 24.96 -0.18 11.47
N THR A 38 23.84 -0.23 12.19
CA THR A 38 22.58 0.32 11.71
C THR A 38 21.84 0.95 12.88
N PHE A 39 21.53 2.23 12.72
CA PHE A 39 20.74 2.99 13.67
C PHE A 39 19.54 3.58 12.93
N ILE A 40 18.34 3.25 13.41
CA ILE A 40 17.09 3.80 12.89
C ILE A 40 16.40 4.53 14.03
N PHE A 41 15.99 5.77 13.83
CA PHE A 41 15.14 6.45 14.79
C PHE A 41 14.02 7.21 14.12
N PHE A 42 12.92 7.36 14.87
CA PHE A 42 11.77 8.15 14.49
C PHE A 42 11.20 8.82 15.75
N ILE A 43 11.33 10.14 15.82
CA ILE A 43 10.95 10.95 16.99
C ILE A 43 9.90 11.97 16.56
N ARG A 44 8.77 11.97 17.27
CA ARG A 44 7.69 12.95 17.10
C ARG A 44 7.78 14.02 18.19
N PHE A 45 7.58 15.27 17.81
CA PHE A 45 7.52 16.41 18.71
C PHE A 45 6.18 17.13 18.64
N SER A 46 5.68 17.60 19.79
CA SER A 46 4.58 18.57 19.85
C SER A 46 5.14 19.99 19.72
N SER A 47 4.64 20.75 18.74
CA SER A 47 5.23 22.03 18.33
C SER A 47 4.69 23.26 19.06
N ASN A 48 4.09 23.10 20.25
CA ASN A 48 3.42 24.21 20.92
C ASN A 48 4.38 25.39 21.24
N GLU A 49 5.69 25.15 21.38
CA GLU A 49 6.69 26.22 21.53
C GLU A 49 7.66 26.37 20.32
N PHE A 50 7.84 25.32 19.52
CA PHE A 50 8.87 25.26 18.46
C PHE A 50 8.57 26.07 17.20
N LEU A 51 7.29 26.32 16.89
CA LEU A 51 6.90 27.04 15.67
C LEU A 51 7.37 28.50 15.62
N ARG A 52 7.93 29.06 16.70
CA ARG A 52 8.38 30.45 16.74
C ARG A 52 9.85 30.66 16.33
N ASN A 53 10.71 29.65 16.37
CA ASN A 53 12.15 29.83 16.13
C ASN A 53 12.73 28.77 15.16
N ASN A 54 12.70 29.06 13.86
CA ASN A 54 13.33 28.23 12.80
C ASN A 54 14.80 27.87 13.09
N LEU A 55 15.55 28.76 13.79
CA LEU A 55 16.95 28.56 14.16
C LEU A 55 17.21 27.28 14.97
N ILE A 56 16.23 26.79 15.74
CA ILE A 56 16.43 25.60 16.60
C ILE A 56 16.37 24.32 15.76
N ILE A 57 15.51 24.27 14.74
CA ILE A 57 15.37 23.11 13.83
C ILE A 57 16.65 22.91 13.02
N ASP A 58 17.20 23.99 12.47
CA ASP A 58 18.45 23.93 11.71
C ASP A 58 19.61 23.42 12.59
N SER A 59 19.71 23.91 13.83
CA SER A 59 20.73 23.44 14.79
C SER A 59 20.62 21.95 15.15
N LEU A 60 19.40 21.39 15.14
CA LEU A 60 19.15 19.97 15.41
C LEU A 60 19.59 19.11 14.23
N ILE A 61 19.27 19.54 13.02
CA ILE A 61 19.67 18.85 11.79
C ILE A 61 21.21 18.86 11.67
N GLU A 62 21.87 19.98 11.95
CA GLU A 62 23.33 20.11 11.86
C GLU A 62 24.10 19.10 12.74
N GLN A 63 23.62 18.79 13.95
CA GLN A 63 24.28 17.83 14.83
C GLN A 63 24.30 16.41 14.25
N PHE A 64 23.31 16.10 13.46
CA PHE A 64 23.12 14.82 12.83
C PHE A 64 23.76 14.71 11.44
N GLN A 65 24.22 15.84 10.91
CA GLN A 65 25.06 15.92 9.70
C GLN A 65 26.57 15.80 10.01
N ARG A 66 26.93 15.46 11.25
CA ARG A 66 28.33 15.27 11.64
C ARG A 66 28.91 13.96 11.15
N SER A 67 30.24 13.94 11.06
CA SER A 67 31.01 12.86 10.45
C SER A 67 30.64 11.48 11.00
N TYR A 68 30.40 11.33 12.31
CA TYR A 68 30.07 10.04 12.91
C TYR A 68 28.81 9.38 12.33
N TRP A 69 27.70 10.11 12.29
CA TRP A 69 26.41 9.59 11.81
C TRP A 69 26.47 9.23 10.33
N ILE A 70 27.16 10.06 9.54
CA ILE A 70 27.33 9.87 8.10
C ILE A 70 28.30 8.72 7.82
N SER A 71 29.45 8.65 8.50
CA SER A 71 30.53 7.72 8.18
C SER A 71 30.34 6.32 8.75
N ASN A 72 29.74 6.20 9.94
CA ASN A 72 29.69 4.92 10.66
C ASN A 72 28.32 4.23 10.56
N LEU A 73 27.25 5.01 10.40
CA LEU A 73 25.88 4.47 10.43
C LEU A 73 25.17 4.56 9.07
N ASN A 74 25.79 5.20 8.06
CA ASN A 74 25.25 5.36 6.70
C ASN A 74 23.78 5.80 6.73
N CYS A 75 23.44 6.84 7.49
CA CYS A 75 22.08 7.37 7.56
C CYS A 75 22.07 8.90 7.36
N PHE A 76 21.10 9.38 6.58
CA PHE A 76 20.71 10.79 6.56
C PHE A 76 19.65 11.04 7.62
N ILE A 77 19.58 12.26 8.12
CA ILE A 77 18.62 12.61 9.16
C ILE A 77 17.75 13.73 8.60
N ASN A 78 16.45 13.49 8.64
CA ASN A 78 15.45 14.36 8.05
C ASN A 78 14.50 14.88 9.12
N CYS A 79 13.91 16.04 8.85
CA CYS A 79 13.02 16.74 9.75
C CYS A 79 11.81 17.31 8.99
N ASP A 80 10.64 16.73 9.19
CA ASP A 80 9.40 17.18 8.56
C ASP A 80 8.56 18.04 9.53
N LEU A 81 8.17 19.24 9.09
CA LEU A 81 7.23 20.09 9.79
C LEU A 81 5.81 19.86 9.25
N ILE A 82 4.96 19.16 10.02
CA ILE A 82 3.56 18.95 9.67
C ILE A 82 2.73 20.14 10.14
N ARG A 83 2.57 21.12 9.25
CA ARG A 83 1.91 22.41 9.51
C ARG A 83 0.50 22.30 10.10
N ASN A 84 -0.26 21.26 9.72
CA ASN A 84 -1.65 21.12 10.17
C ASN A 84 -1.80 20.43 11.53
N SER A 85 -0.79 19.69 11.99
CA SER A 85 -0.85 18.95 13.25
C SER A 85 0.02 19.57 14.35
N ASN A 86 0.72 20.67 14.05
CA ASN A 86 1.71 21.25 14.98
C ASN A 86 2.69 20.16 15.47
N GLN A 87 3.20 19.38 14.52
CA GLN A 87 4.17 18.33 14.82
C GLN A 87 5.42 18.49 13.98
N ILE A 88 6.55 18.18 14.62
CA ILE A 88 7.83 18.03 13.95
C ILE A 88 8.19 16.55 14.05
N HIS A 89 8.55 15.92 12.94
CA HIS A 89 9.01 14.54 12.91
C HIS A 89 10.48 14.55 12.53
N LEU A 90 11.35 14.02 13.39
CA LEU A 90 12.78 13.87 13.14
C LEU A 90 13.12 12.39 13.07
N TYR A 91 13.73 11.96 11.97
CA TYR A 91 13.97 10.55 11.73
C TYR A 91 15.23 10.32 10.91
N SER A 92 15.90 9.20 11.18
CA SER A 92 16.98 8.73 10.32
C SER A 92 16.40 7.98 9.13
N ILE A 93 16.81 8.39 7.96
CA ILE A 93 16.64 7.67 6.71
C ILE A 93 17.97 6.93 6.50
N PRO A 94 18.03 5.59 6.39
CA PRO A 94 19.26 4.95 5.89
C PRO A 94 19.65 5.64 4.58
N SER A 95 20.95 5.84 4.31
CA SER A 95 21.46 6.69 3.22
C SER A 95 20.87 6.29 1.86
N ILE A 96 19.70 6.86 1.60
CA ILE A 96 18.88 6.73 0.41
C ILE A 96 18.47 8.16 0.16
N TYR A 97 19.07 8.72 -0.88
CA TYR A 97 18.73 10.03 -1.39
C TYR A 97 17.27 10.00 -1.84
N ASN A 98 16.32 10.49 -1.02
CA ASN A 98 15.02 11.12 -1.36
C ASN A 98 13.87 10.83 -0.36
N TYR A 99 12.90 11.75 -0.33
CA TYR A 99 11.70 11.76 0.53
C TYR A 99 10.75 10.60 0.23
N PHE A 100 10.93 9.49 0.93
CA PHE A 100 9.98 8.38 0.99
C PHE A 100 9.44 8.28 2.41
N THR A 101 8.12 8.18 2.56
CA THR A 101 7.56 7.75 3.84
C THR A 101 7.63 6.23 3.89
N TYR A 102 8.56 5.73 4.69
CA TYR A 102 8.71 4.30 4.98
C TYR A 102 7.69 3.90 6.05
N SER A 103 7.03 2.76 5.84
CA SER A 103 6.34 2.08 6.95
C SER A 103 7.29 1.06 7.59
N ASP A 104 6.96 0.56 8.77
CA ASP A 104 7.82 -0.31 9.59
C ASP A 104 8.21 -1.67 8.98
N GLN A 105 7.80 -1.92 7.73
CA GLN A 105 8.17 -3.07 6.94
C GLN A 105 9.03 -2.57 5.77
N ILE A 106 10.34 -2.88 5.80
CA ILE A 106 11.40 -2.44 4.86
C ILE A 106 11.02 -2.59 3.37
N ASN A 107 9.99 -3.37 3.07
CA ASN A 107 9.50 -3.67 1.72
C ASN A 107 8.45 -2.68 1.17
N ILE A 108 7.97 -1.70 1.95
CA ILE A 108 6.86 -0.78 1.59
C ILE A 108 7.35 0.67 1.46
N ILE A 109 7.04 1.30 0.33
CA ILE A 109 7.31 2.73 0.07
C ILE A 109 6.01 3.49 -0.26
N SER A 110 5.88 4.72 0.26
CA SER A 110 4.87 5.71 -0.18
C SER A 110 5.53 6.96 -0.80
N LEU A 111 5.03 7.39 -1.96
CA LEU A 111 5.52 8.58 -2.68
C LEU A 111 4.71 9.83 -2.29
N SER A 112 5.40 10.90 -1.85
CA SER A 112 4.81 12.24 -1.70
C SER A 112 5.66 13.30 -2.41
N THR A 113 5.01 14.32 -2.97
CA THR A 113 5.56 15.26 -3.95
C THR A 113 6.63 16.22 -3.38
N SER A 114 7.88 16.10 -3.80
CA SER A 114 8.83 17.22 -3.79
C SER A 114 9.74 17.16 -5.04
N PRO A 115 9.85 18.24 -5.83
CA PRO A 115 10.69 18.26 -7.01
C PRO A 115 12.14 18.45 -6.58
N SER A 116 12.97 17.42 -6.71
CA SER A 116 14.42 17.62 -6.72
C SER A 116 14.99 17.09 -8.02
N SER A 117 15.69 17.97 -8.71
CA SER A 117 16.36 17.76 -9.98
C SER A 117 17.64 16.96 -9.76
N ASN A 118 17.71 15.72 -10.26
CA ASN A 118 18.89 14.91 -10.60
C ASN A 118 18.85 13.48 -10.03
N TYR A 119 17.99 12.59 -10.55
CA TYR A 119 17.89 11.21 -10.01
C TYR A 119 17.71 10.10 -11.06
N PHE A 120 18.32 10.24 -12.22
CA PHE A 120 17.99 9.38 -13.37
C PHE A 120 18.47 7.92 -13.34
N ASN A 121 19.22 7.45 -12.32
CA ASN A 121 19.87 6.13 -12.38
C ASN A 121 19.66 5.19 -11.18
N GLN A 122 18.80 5.50 -10.20
CA GLN A 122 18.62 4.64 -9.02
C GLN A 122 17.45 3.65 -9.22
N ARG A 123 17.70 2.36 -9.00
CA ARG A 123 16.69 1.27 -9.04
C ARG A 123 16.44 0.72 -7.64
N PHE A 124 15.18 0.45 -7.31
CA PHE A 124 14.78 -0.03 -5.99
C PHE A 124 14.50 -1.54 -5.99
N HIS A 125 15.55 -2.35 -6.15
CA HIS A 125 15.44 -3.81 -6.20
C HIS A 125 14.92 -4.45 -4.90
N PHE A 126 15.04 -3.80 -3.76
CA PHE A 126 14.58 -4.31 -2.47
C PHE A 126 13.08 -4.07 -2.22
N VAL A 127 12.39 -3.35 -3.12
CA VAL A 127 10.97 -3.00 -2.94
C VAL A 127 10.09 -4.05 -3.60
N TYR A 128 9.34 -4.75 -2.77
CA TYR A 128 8.35 -5.75 -3.20
C TYR A 128 6.92 -5.20 -3.13
N GLN A 129 6.71 -4.16 -2.31
CA GLN A 129 5.40 -3.57 -2.06
C GLN A 129 5.44 -2.05 -2.25
N LEU A 130 4.46 -1.50 -2.96
CA LEU A 130 4.43 -0.06 -3.26
C LEU A 130 3.01 0.49 -3.10
N GLU A 131 2.90 1.59 -2.35
CA GLU A 131 1.65 2.33 -2.18
C GLU A 131 1.74 3.67 -2.92
N LEU A 132 0.92 3.85 -3.95
CA LEU A 132 0.90 5.04 -4.79
C LEU A 132 -0.45 5.72 -4.78
N ASN A 133 -0.44 7.05 -4.70
CA ASN A 133 -1.59 7.85 -5.08
C ASN A 133 -1.51 8.20 -6.57
N LEU A 134 -2.51 7.82 -7.37
CA LEU A 134 -2.49 8.01 -8.82
C LEU A 134 -2.46 9.48 -9.24
N LYS A 135 -2.95 10.38 -8.38
CA LYS A 135 -2.88 11.83 -8.63
C LYS A 135 -1.44 12.35 -8.65
N ASP A 136 -0.56 11.74 -7.85
CA ASP A 136 0.82 12.21 -7.68
C ASP A 136 1.77 11.62 -8.73
N LEU A 137 1.27 10.67 -9.54
CA LEU A 137 2.03 9.95 -10.55
C LEU A 137 2.46 10.82 -11.75
N GLU A 138 1.68 11.85 -12.10
CA GLU A 138 1.99 12.74 -13.23
C GLU A 138 3.32 13.47 -13.02
N ILE A 139 3.62 13.86 -11.78
CA ILE A 139 4.84 14.58 -11.39
C ILE A 139 6.08 13.70 -11.59
N VAL A 140 5.98 12.41 -11.28
CA VAL A 140 7.07 11.43 -11.43
C VAL A 140 7.31 11.08 -12.91
N SER A 141 6.25 11.04 -13.70
CA SER A 141 6.33 10.58 -15.10
C SER A 141 7.02 11.51 -16.08
N MET A 142 7.00 12.83 -15.81
CA MET A 142 7.71 13.82 -16.63
C MET A 142 9.24 13.67 -16.55
N GLN A 143 9.72 12.90 -15.56
CA GLN A 143 11.14 12.75 -15.24
C GLN A 143 11.70 11.36 -15.61
N ILE A 144 10.96 10.52 -16.34
CA ILE A 144 11.48 9.21 -16.80
C ILE A 144 11.77 9.31 -18.29
N LYS A 145 13.06 9.31 -18.67
CA LYS A 145 13.47 9.21 -20.08
C LYS A 145 12.97 7.88 -20.65
N ASN A 146 12.44 7.91 -21.87
CA ASN A 146 11.51 6.91 -22.39
C ASN A 146 12.11 5.54 -22.78
N ASP A 147 13.41 5.30 -22.70
CA ASP A 147 13.98 4.52 -23.81
C ASP A 147 14.39 3.07 -23.57
N GLU A 148 14.25 2.48 -22.37
CA GLU A 148 14.54 1.04 -22.23
C GLU A 148 13.59 0.33 -21.25
N GLU A 149 13.00 -0.79 -21.68
CA GLU A 149 12.17 -1.66 -20.84
C GLU A 149 12.93 -2.19 -19.61
N ASP A 150 14.27 -2.26 -19.68
CA ASP A 150 15.14 -2.71 -18.60
C ASP A 150 15.39 -1.67 -17.48
N ASN A 151 14.84 -0.46 -17.60
CA ASN A 151 15.06 0.65 -16.66
C ASN A 151 13.86 0.96 -15.75
N ARG A 152 13.08 -0.07 -15.35
CA ARG A 152 11.98 0.13 -14.39
C ARG A 152 12.52 0.46 -12.99
N LEU A 153 11.85 1.41 -12.32
CA LEU A 153 12.23 1.94 -11.02
C LEU A 153 12.08 0.90 -9.90
N PHE A 154 11.04 0.07 -9.97
CA PHE A 154 10.73 -0.98 -8.99
C PHE A 154 10.69 -2.35 -9.68
N PRO A 155 11.86 -2.97 -9.93
CA PRO A 155 11.94 -4.16 -10.75
C PRO A 155 11.38 -5.43 -10.08
N ASN A 156 11.42 -5.51 -8.75
CA ASN A 156 10.99 -6.70 -7.99
C ASN A 156 9.60 -6.56 -7.35
N LEU A 157 8.82 -5.57 -7.80
CA LEU A 157 7.51 -5.28 -7.24
C LEU A 157 6.51 -6.41 -7.54
N ASN A 158 5.92 -7.00 -6.50
CA ASN A 158 4.86 -8.00 -6.62
C ASN A 158 3.51 -7.54 -6.03
N TYR A 159 3.52 -6.53 -5.15
CA TYR A 159 2.32 -5.94 -4.57
C TYR A 159 2.22 -4.45 -4.88
N LEU A 160 1.13 -4.04 -5.49
CA LEU A 160 0.86 -2.64 -5.81
C LEU A 160 -0.47 -2.21 -5.21
N LYS A 161 -0.46 -1.17 -4.39
CA LYS A 161 -1.65 -0.52 -3.87
C LYS A 161 -1.78 0.88 -4.45
N LEU A 162 -2.89 1.13 -5.12
CA LEU A 162 -3.20 2.36 -5.79
C LEU A 162 -4.31 3.07 -5.03
N THR A 163 -4.13 4.34 -4.73
CA THR A 163 -5.15 5.20 -4.12
C THR A 163 -5.57 6.28 -5.10
N VAL A 164 -6.86 6.59 -5.15
CA VAL A 164 -7.44 7.68 -5.95
C VAL A 164 -8.15 8.64 -5.01
N ASN A 165 -7.47 9.71 -4.61
CA ASN A 165 -8.02 10.75 -3.71
C ASN A 165 -8.42 12.05 -4.43
N GLY A 166 -8.39 12.05 -5.76
CA GLY A 166 -8.77 13.18 -6.60
C GLY A 166 -8.88 12.75 -8.06
N GLN A 167 -9.13 13.72 -8.94
CA GLN A 167 -9.01 13.51 -10.38
C GLN A 167 -7.54 13.26 -10.74
N CYS A 168 -7.28 12.17 -11.46
CA CYS A 168 -5.95 11.81 -11.96
C CYS A 168 -5.94 11.84 -13.49
N SER A 169 -4.74 11.73 -14.08
CA SER A 169 -4.61 11.56 -15.53
C SER A 169 -5.38 10.36 -16.03
N LEU A 170 -5.96 10.44 -17.24
CA LEU A 170 -6.42 9.23 -17.94
C LEU A 170 -5.24 8.30 -18.29
N ASN A 171 -4.03 8.85 -18.38
CA ASN A 171 -2.80 8.12 -18.71
C ASN A 171 -2.10 7.50 -17.48
N CYS A 172 -2.63 7.65 -16.26
CA CYS A 172 -1.94 7.22 -15.04
C CYS A 172 -1.57 5.72 -15.06
N PHE A 173 -2.44 4.84 -15.56
CA PHE A 173 -2.14 3.41 -15.69
C PHE A 173 -1.07 3.09 -16.74
N LYS A 174 -0.99 3.89 -17.82
CA LYS A 174 0.09 3.79 -18.81
C LYS A 174 1.42 4.29 -18.24
N LEU A 175 1.39 5.21 -17.28
CA LEU A 175 2.57 5.69 -16.59
C LEU A 175 3.07 4.67 -15.55
N LEU A 176 2.17 3.95 -14.88
CA LEU A 176 2.54 2.85 -13.97
C LEU A 176 3.36 1.79 -14.69
N SER A 177 2.99 1.43 -15.93
CA SER A 177 3.76 0.46 -16.71
C SER A 177 5.18 0.92 -17.00
N LYS A 178 5.49 2.23 -16.87
CA LYS A 178 6.86 2.77 -16.98
C LYS A 178 7.68 2.62 -15.70
N LEU A 179 7.04 2.49 -14.55
CA LEU A 179 7.67 2.44 -13.23
C LEU A 179 7.98 1.02 -12.77
N VAL A 180 7.15 0.05 -13.19
CA VAL A 180 7.16 -1.31 -12.64
C VAL A 180 7.09 -2.35 -13.75
N TYR A 181 7.59 -3.55 -13.50
CA TYR A 181 7.31 -4.69 -14.37
C TYR A 181 5.95 -5.27 -14.04
N LEU A 182 4.94 -4.98 -14.87
CA LEU A 182 3.58 -5.48 -14.69
C LEU A 182 3.49 -7.01 -14.65
N LYS A 183 4.41 -7.70 -15.32
CA LYS A 183 4.52 -9.17 -15.28
C LYS A 183 4.92 -9.72 -13.90
N ASN A 184 5.52 -8.92 -13.02
CA ASN A 184 5.91 -9.40 -11.69
C ASN A 184 4.81 -9.17 -10.65
N LEU A 185 3.76 -8.41 -10.99
CA LEU A 185 2.66 -8.13 -10.08
C LEU A 185 1.81 -9.38 -9.83
N GLU A 186 1.67 -9.72 -8.57
CA GLU A 186 0.90 -10.86 -8.05
C GLU A 186 -0.39 -10.37 -7.37
N LYS A 187 -0.32 -9.21 -6.69
CA LYS A 187 -1.44 -8.62 -5.97
C LYS A 187 -1.60 -7.13 -6.28
N LEU A 188 -2.84 -6.73 -6.56
CA LEU A 188 -3.21 -5.36 -6.89
C LEU A 188 -4.36 -4.89 -5.98
N VAL A 189 -4.20 -3.71 -5.39
CA VAL A 189 -5.23 -3.08 -4.56
C VAL A 189 -5.57 -1.72 -5.15
N LEU A 190 -6.85 -1.42 -5.32
CA LEU A 190 -7.36 -0.10 -5.71
C LEU A 190 -8.26 0.44 -4.60
N ILE A 191 -7.88 1.59 -4.04
CA ILE A 191 -8.63 2.32 -3.02
C ILE A 191 -9.12 3.64 -3.60
N ILE A 192 -10.43 3.81 -3.66
CA ILE A 192 -11.08 5.00 -4.18
C ILE A 192 -11.55 5.84 -2.99
N CYS A 193 -10.95 7.02 -2.85
CA CYS A 193 -11.21 8.00 -1.80
C CYS A 193 -11.81 9.29 -2.37
N PHE A 194 -12.29 9.29 -3.61
CA PHE A 194 -12.80 10.46 -4.32
C PHE A 194 -14.27 10.29 -4.71
N ARG A 195 -15.02 11.40 -4.83
CA ARG A 195 -16.41 11.45 -5.31
C ARG A 195 -16.48 12.24 -6.61
N GLY A 196 -17.10 11.69 -7.65
CA GLY A 196 -17.41 12.44 -8.86
C GLY A 196 -17.70 11.58 -10.08
N ASN A 197 -18.25 12.22 -11.13
CA ASN A 197 -18.62 11.56 -12.39
C ASN A 197 -17.42 10.93 -13.11
N TYR A 198 -16.21 11.41 -12.81
CA TYR A 198 -14.95 10.87 -13.31
C TYR A 198 -14.68 9.41 -12.92
N LEU A 199 -15.31 8.90 -11.85
CA LEU A 199 -15.09 7.54 -11.34
C LEU A 199 -15.40 6.44 -12.36
N ASN A 200 -16.43 6.60 -13.19
CA ASN A 200 -16.78 5.62 -14.22
C ASN A 200 -15.63 5.44 -15.22
N VAL A 201 -15.09 6.56 -15.73
CA VAL A 201 -13.97 6.55 -16.68
C VAL A 201 -12.72 5.96 -16.05
N MET A 202 -12.41 6.33 -14.80
CA MET A 202 -11.27 5.79 -14.07
C MET A 202 -11.39 4.28 -13.84
N LEU A 203 -12.55 3.79 -13.40
CA LEU A 203 -12.79 2.36 -13.20
C LEU A 203 -12.69 1.58 -14.51
N LYS A 204 -13.23 2.09 -15.61
CA LYS A 204 -13.07 1.46 -16.94
C LYS A 204 -11.60 1.36 -17.34
N ASN A 205 -10.82 2.44 -17.16
CA ASN A 205 -9.39 2.42 -17.46
C ASN A 205 -8.61 1.46 -16.54
N PHE A 206 -8.98 1.37 -15.26
CA PHE A 206 -8.41 0.40 -14.33
C PHE A 206 -8.70 -1.04 -14.77
N LEU A 207 -9.92 -1.35 -15.19
CA LEU A 207 -10.27 -2.69 -15.67
C LEU A 207 -9.54 -3.05 -16.98
N ILE A 208 -9.39 -2.09 -17.90
CA ILE A 208 -8.57 -2.28 -19.10
C ILE A 208 -7.11 -2.54 -18.72
N PHE A 209 -6.57 -1.80 -17.76
CA PHE A 209 -5.23 -2.01 -17.23
C PHE A 209 -5.08 -3.40 -16.61
N LEU A 210 -6.05 -3.81 -15.79
CA LEU A 210 -6.08 -5.12 -15.14
C LEU A 210 -6.04 -6.28 -16.14
N LYS A 211 -6.74 -6.16 -17.27
CA LYS A 211 -6.76 -7.18 -18.32
C LYS A 211 -5.37 -7.48 -18.89
N ASN A 212 -4.44 -6.52 -18.80
CA ASN A 212 -3.06 -6.67 -19.28
C ASN A 212 -2.11 -7.28 -18.22
N LEU A 213 -2.60 -7.61 -17.02
CA LEU A 213 -1.78 -8.16 -15.94
C LEU A 213 -1.90 -9.68 -15.91
N SER A 214 -0.92 -10.37 -16.49
CA SER A 214 -0.94 -11.83 -16.63
C SER A 214 -0.74 -12.57 -15.30
N ASN A 215 0.01 -12.01 -14.36
CA ASN A 215 0.46 -12.74 -13.17
C ASN A 215 -0.30 -12.35 -11.89
N VAL A 216 -1.19 -11.37 -11.98
CA VAL A 216 -2.02 -10.99 -10.83
C VAL A 216 -2.99 -12.13 -10.56
N HIS A 217 -3.03 -12.57 -9.30
CA HIS A 217 -3.96 -13.59 -8.82
C HIS A 217 -4.85 -13.08 -7.68
N SER A 218 -4.52 -11.92 -7.09
CA SER A 218 -5.32 -11.28 -6.04
C SER A 218 -5.62 -9.83 -6.38
N ILE A 219 -6.90 -9.47 -6.32
CA ILE A 219 -7.35 -8.09 -6.50
C ILE A 219 -8.19 -7.67 -5.30
N GLU A 220 -7.97 -6.44 -4.84
CA GLU A 220 -8.86 -5.75 -3.92
C GLU A 220 -9.32 -4.43 -4.53
N ILE A 221 -10.63 -4.18 -4.56
CA ILE A 221 -11.21 -2.92 -5.04
C ILE A 221 -12.13 -2.38 -3.95
N PHE A 222 -11.75 -1.24 -3.40
CA PHE A 222 -12.46 -0.59 -2.31
C PHE A 222 -12.85 0.82 -2.74
N ASN A 223 -14.09 1.22 -2.45
CA ASN A 223 -14.57 2.58 -2.63
C ASN A 223 -15.19 3.07 -1.32
N ARG A 224 -14.48 4.00 -0.68
CA ARG A 224 -14.81 4.52 0.66
C ARG A 224 -16.18 5.18 0.72
N TRP A 225 -16.69 5.69 -0.40
CA TRP A 225 -17.84 6.58 -0.41
C TRP A 225 -19.08 6.00 -1.07
N HIS A 226 -18.91 5.09 -2.03
CA HIS A 226 -19.98 4.66 -2.91
C HIS A 226 -19.80 3.21 -3.36
N ARG A 227 -20.86 2.61 -3.90
CA ARG A 227 -20.85 1.26 -4.44
C ARG A 227 -20.09 1.25 -5.78
N ILE A 228 -19.23 0.26 -6.00
CA ILE A 228 -18.48 0.14 -7.26
C ILE A 228 -19.46 0.00 -8.45
N PHE A 229 -20.45 -0.87 -8.32
CA PHE A 229 -21.46 -1.13 -9.36
C PHE A 229 -22.50 -0.01 -9.53
N SER A 230 -22.39 1.10 -8.80
CA SER A 230 -23.13 2.33 -9.16
C SER A 230 -22.48 3.08 -10.32
N PHE A 231 -21.23 2.78 -10.66
CA PHE A 231 -20.49 3.46 -11.72
C PHE A 231 -20.12 2.55 -12.89
N ILE A 232 -20.14 1.24 -12.69
CA ILE A 232 -19.76 0.25 -13.69
C ILE A 232 -20.77 -0.88 -13.75
N ASP A 233 -21.12 -1.28 -14.98
CA ASP A 233 -21.96 -2.44 -15.20
C ASP A 233 -21.24 -3.71 -14.72
N ILE A 234 -21.95 -4.54 -13.97
CA ILE A 234 -21.39 -5.76 -13.39
C ILE A 234 -20.99 -6.79 -14.45
N ASN A 235 -21.72 -6.89 -15.56
CA ASN A 235 -21.38 -7.83 -16.63
C ASN A 235 -20.11 -7.40 -17.34
N TYR A 236 -19.96 -6.09 -17.56
CA TYR A 236 -18.72 -5.52 -18.06
C TYR A 236 -17.57 -5.77 -17.09
N PHE A 237 -17.78 -5.56 -15.78
CA PHE A 237 -16.77 -5.88 -14.75
C PHE A 237 -16.33 -7.34 -14.85
N CYS A 238 -17.27 -8.28 -14.83
CA CYS A 238 -16.96 -9.71 -14.91
C CYS A 238 -16.20 -10.07 -16.21
N SER A 239 -16.53 -9.43 -17.33
CA SER A 239 -15.85 -9.67 -18.62
C SER A 239 -14.39 -9.22 -18.66
N MET A 240 -13.99 -8.33 -17.73
CA MET A 240 -12.64 -7.79 -17.64
C MET A 240 -11.76 -8.51 -16.60
N ILE A 241 -12.35 -9.29 -15.70
CA ILE A 241 -11.59 -10.09 -14.73
C ILE A 241 -10.97 -11.28 -15.46
N SER A 242 -9.64 -11.32 -15.47
CA SER A 242 -8.87 -12.41 -16.07
C SER A 242 -9.08 -13.74 -15.32
N SER A 243 -8.95 -14.87 -16.03
CA SER A 243 -9.01 -16.22 -15.46
C SER A 243 -7.90 -16.52 -14.43
N ASN A 244 -6.86 -15.70 -14.40
CA ASN A 244 -5.74 -15.83 -13.48
C ASN A 244 -6.10 -15.31 -12.07
N ILE A 245 -7.14 -14.48 -11.96
CA ILE A 245 -7.61 -13.96 -10.66
C ILE A 245 -8.25 -15.10 -9.87
N LYS A 246 -7.66 -15.40 -8.71
CA LYS A 246 -8.13 -16.41 -7.74
C LYS A 246 -8.78 -15.79 -6.52
N HIS A 247 -8.38 -14.58 -6.15
CA HIS A 247 -8.89 -13.89 -4.97
C HIS A 247 -9.44 -12.51 -5.35
N LEU A 248 -10.71 -12.26 -5.04
CA LEU A 248 -11.38 -10.98 -5.26
C LEU A 248 -11.94 -10.44 -3.95
N ASP A 249 -11.40 -9.32 -3.48
CA ASP A 249 -11.94 -8.53 -2.37
C ASP A 249 -12.61 -7.27 -2.95
N ILE A 250 -13.90 -7.08 -2.69
CA ILE A 250 -14.68 -6.02 -3.32
C ILE A 250 -15.79 -5.48 -2.40
N ASP A 251 -15.99 -4.17 -2.44
CA ASP A 251 -17.15 -3.54 -1.82
C ASP A 251 -18.43 -3.84 -2.63
N ILE A 252 -19.39 -4.47 -1.98
CA ILE A 252 -20.67 -4.84 -2.60
C ILE A 252 -21.82 -4.57 -1.65
N PHE A 253 -22.97 -4.25 -2.22
CA PHE A 253 -24.15 -3.85 -1.44
C PHE A 253 -25.42 -4.60 -1.82
N ASP A 254 -25.40 -5.32 -2.93
CA ASP A 254 -26.57 -5.97 -3.50
C ASP A 254 -26.32 -7.47 -3.63
N ILE A 255 -27.33 -8.26 -3.28
CA ILE A 255 -27.27 -9.72 -3.30
C ILE A 255 -27.23 -10.21 -4.75
N ASP A 256 -28.02 -9.58 -5.63
CA ASP A 256 -28.07 -9.93 -7.04
C ASP A 256 -26.68 -9.76 -7.68
N HIS A 257 -25.93 -8.74 -7.26
CA HIS A 257 -24.55 -8.57 -7.71
C HIS A 257 -23.60 -9.65 -7.18
N ILE A 258 -23.79 -10.11 -5.94
CA ILE A 258 -22.98 -11.19 -5.38
C ILE A 258 -23.21 -12.48 -6.19
N GLU A 259 -24.48 -12.77 -6.48
CA GLU A 259 -24.89 -13.92 -7.27
C GLU A 259 -24.26 -13.88 -8.67
N ILE A 260 -24.35 -12.76 -9.37
CA ILE A 260 -23.75 -12.58 -10.70
C ILE A 260 -22.22 -12.76 -10.65
N LEU A 261 -21.54 -12.23 -9.63
CA LEU A 261 -20.08 -12.39 -9.49
C LEU A 261 -19.69 -13.86 -9.31
N ILE A 262 -20.38 -14.58 -8.43
CA ILE A 262 -20.11 -16.00 -8.16
C ILE A 262 -20.36 -16.85 -9.40
N ASP A 263 -21.46 -16.59 -10.11
CA ASP A 263 -21.85 -17.33 -11.30
C ASP A 263 -20.89 -17.07 -12.48
N LYS A 264 -20.50 -15.81 -12.71
CA LYS A 264 -19.69 -15.44 -13.88
C LYS A 264 -18.18 -15.57 -13.67
N LEU A 265 -17.68 -15.46 -12.44
CA LEU A 265 -16.25 -15.51 -12.15
C LEU A 265 -15.83 -16.90 -11.69
N GLU A 266 -16.00 -17.87 -12.57
CA GLU A 266 -15.79 -19.27 -12.23
C GLU A 266 -14.36 -19.62 -11.79
N ASN A 267 -13.39 -18.81 -12.20
CA ASN A 267 -11.99 -19.02 -11.89
C ASN A 267 -11.58 -18.54 -10.50
N VAL A 268 -12.43 -17.73 -9.84
CA VAL A 268 -12.16 -17.15 -8.52
C VAL A 268 -12.47 -18.19 -7.45
N SER A 269 -11.44 -18.53 -6.66
CA SER A 269 -11.53 -19.50 -5.56
C SER A 269 -11.85 -18.84 -4.22
N SER A 270 -11.67 -17.53 -4.08
CA SER A 270 -12.16 -16.81 -2.90
C SER A 270 -12.73 -15.44 -3.21
N PHE A 271 -13.86 -15.15 -2.59
CA PHE A 271 -14.49 -13.84 -2.59
C PHE A 271 -14.45 -13.25 -1.19
N LYS A 272 -14.18 -11.95 -1.08
CA LYS A 272 -14.40 -11.19 0.13
C LYS A 272 -15.26 -9.99 -0.19
N PHE A 273 -16.48 -10.03 0.30
CA PHE A 273 -17.48 -8.99 0.13
C PHE A 273 -17.46 -8.10 1.36
N LYS A 274 -17.17 -6.81 1.17
CA LYS A 274 -17.20 -5.81 2.24
C LYS A 274 -18.50 -5.01 2.18
N PHE A 275 -19.07 -4.76 3.35
CA PHE A 275 -20.32 -4.03 3.56
C PHE A 275 -20.04 -2.76 4.38
N ALA A 276 -20.52 -1.60 3.90
CA ALA A 276 -20.26 -0.33 4.59
C ALA A 276 -21.15 -0.09 5.83
N PHE A 277 -22.20 -0.89 6.06
CA PHE A 277 -23.14 -0.75 7.18
C PHE A 277 -23.54 -2.15 7.71
N ASP A 278 -24.06 -2.23 8.94
CA ASP A 278 -24.55 -3.48 9.52
C ASP A 278 -25.62 -4.09 8.62
N LYS A 279 -25.21 -5.16 7.94
CA LYS A 279 -25.98 -5.88 6.94
C LYS A 279 -26.08 -7.36 7.31
N SER A 280 -26.13 -7.67 8.60
CA SER A 280 -26.29 -9.04 9.11
C SER A 280 -27.43 -9.84 8.45
N LEU A 281 -28.55 -9.18 8.10
CA LEU A 281 -29.65 -9.80 7.34
C LEU A 281 -29.27 -10.18 5.89
N TYR A 282 -28.50 -9.33 5.21
CA TYR A 282 -28.03 -9.61 3.85
C TYR A 282 -27.08 -10.81 3.81
N ILE A 283 -26.20 -10.92 4.81
CA ILE A 283 -25.25 -12.03 4.91
C ILE A 283 -25.98 -13.36 4.99
N LYS A 284 -27.04 -13.47 5.79
CA LYS A 284 -27.84 -14.71 5.90
C LYS A 284 -28.47 -15.11 4.57
N GLN A 285 -29.03 -14.16 3.83
CA GLN A 285 -29.63 -14.42 2.52
C GLN A 285 -28.59 -14.87 1.50
N VAL A 286 -27.42 -14.21 1.47
CA VAL A 286 -26.29 -14.60 0.60
C VAL A 286 -25.79 -16.01 0.96
N LEU A 287 -25.64 -16.33 2.24
CA LEU A 287 -25.23 -17.66 2.68
C LEU A 287 -26.24 -18.73 2.28
N GLN A 288 -27.54 -18.45 2.36
CA GLN A 288 -28.58 -19.39 1.93
C GLN A 288 -28.52 -19.64 0.41
N LEU A 289 -28.28 -18.59 -0.39
CA LEU A 289 -28.03 -18.72 -1.83
C LEU A 289 -26.77 -19.57 -2.11
N LEU A 290 -25.68 -19.31 -1.38
CA LEU A 290 -24.42 -20.02 -1.52
C LEU A 290 -24.53 -21.50 -1.17
N ILE A 291 -25.22 -21.84 -0.07
CA ILE A 291 -25.45 -23.23 0.34
C ILE A 291 -26.20 -24.00 -0.75
N ASN A 292 -27.14 -23.34 -1.45
CA ASN A 292 -27.90 -23.97 -2.52
C ASN A 292 -27.09 -24.12 -3.82
N LYS A 293 -26.12 -23.24 -4.08
CA LYS A 293 -25.33 -23.23 -5.33
C LYS A 293 -23.97 -23.93 -5.24
N ILE A 294 -23.32 -23.90 -4.09
CA ILE A 294 -21.94 -24.35 -3.90
C ILE A 294 -21.89 -25.28 -2.68
N SER A 295 -21.86 -26.58 -2.96
CA SER A 295 -21.85 -27.63 -1.93
C SER A 295 -20.60 -27.61 -1.06
N ASP A 296 -19.44 -27.25 -1.62
CA ASP A 296 -18.14 -27.24 -0.93
C ASP A 296 -17.58 -25.82 -0.81
N SER A 297 -18.23 -25.00 0.03
CA SER A 297 -17.71 -23.69 0.42
C SER A 297 -17.46 -23.59 1.91
N THR A 298 -16.41 -22.87 2.28
CA THR A 298 -16.19 -22.41 3.65
C THR A 298 -16.33 -20.89 3.67
N TYR A 299 -16.83 -20.34 4.76
CA TYR A 299 -17.01 -18.91 4.87
C TYR A 299 -16.71 -18.41 6.28
N ILE A 300 -16.33 -17.14 6.35
CA ILE A 300 -16.21 -16.36 7.57
C ILE A 300 -17.02 -15.10 7.35
N SER A 301 -17.88 -14.76 8.30
CA SER A 301 -18.71 -13.57 8.22
C SER A 301 -18.68 -12.77 9.52
N ASP A 302 -18.74 -11.46 9.38
CA ASP A 302 -19.01 -10.48 10.42
C ASP A 302 -19.99 -9.43 9.86
N ILE A 303 -20.52 -8.54 10.70
CA ILE A 303 -21.45 -7.47 10.32
C ILE A 303 -20.93 -6.57 9.18
N HIS A 304 -19.60 -6.54 8.98
CA HIS A 304 -18.93 -5.71 7.97
C HIS A 304 -18.42 -6.48 6.74
N TYR A 305 -18.34 -7.81 6.77
CA TYR A 305 -17.85 -8.55 5.60
C TYR A 305 -18.30 -10.01 5.57
N LEU A 306 -18.27 -10.58 4.38
CA LEU A 306 -18.44 -12.01 4.12
C LEU A 306 -17.27 -12.48 3.25
N SER A 307 -16.40 -13.33 3.81
CA SER A 307 -15.34 -14.01 3.08
C SER A 307 -15.76 -15.44 2.78
N ILE A 308 -15.64 -15.88 1.54
CA ILE A 308 -16.04 -17.19 1.05
C ILE A 308 -14.86 -17.80 0.31
N TRP A 309 -14.50 -19.04 0.65
CA TRP A 309 -13.58 -19.88 -0.10
C TRP A 309 -14.37 -21.00 -0.75
N ILE A 310 -14.32 -21.03 -2.08
CA ILE A 310 -15.02 -21.98 -2.92
C ILE A 310 -14.02 -23.10 -3.25
N SER A 311 -14.23 -24.28 -2.66
CA SER A 311 -13.49 -25.47 -3.04
C SER A 311 -14.10 -26.02 -4.31
N ARG A 312 -13.67 -25.48 -5.46
CA ARG A 312 -13.97 -26.12 -6.74
C ARG A 312 -13.03 -27.33 -6.85
N GLN A 313 -13.36 -28.42 -6.15
CA GLN A 313 -12.90 -29.72 -6.64
C GLN A 313 -13.43 -29.78 -8.07
N PHE A 314 -12.54 -29.76 -9.06
CA PHE A 314 -12.94 -29.95 -10.43
C PHE A 314 -13.72 -31.26 -10.48
N ASN A 315 -15.05 -31.18 -10.56
CA ASN A 315 -15.93 -32.30 -10.84
C ASN A 315 -15.68 -32.73 -12.29
N ARG A 316 -14.50 -33.31 -12.53
CA ARG A 316 -14.33 -34.36 -13.52
C ARG A 316 -14.51 -35.66 -12.75
N THR A 317 -15.78 -36.08 -12.68
CA THR A 317 -16.22 -37.44 -12.36
C THR A 317 -15.68 -38.03 -11.07
N MET A 318 -16.48 -38.01 -10.02
CA MET A 318 -16.95 -39.24 -9.35
C MET A 318 -17.78 -38.85 -8.13
N SER A 319 -18.98 -39.42 -8.07
CA SER A 319 -19.76 -39.55 -6.86
C SER A 319 -18.88 -39.97 -5.69
N ASN A 320 -18.78 -39.17 -4.65
CA ASN A 320 -18.62 -39.70 -3.30
C ASN A 320 -19.16 -38.72 -2.27
N LYS A 321 -20.25 -39.15 -1.63
CA LYS A 321 -20.76 -38.62 -0.36
C LYS A 321 -19.62 -38.50 0.65
N ARG A 322 -19.57 -37.39 1.40
CA ARG A 322 -19.14 -37.21 2.81
C ARG A 322 -18.93 -35.70 3.06
N ILE A 323 -19.06 -35.08 4.23
CA ILE A 323 -19.71 -35.30 5.53
C ILE A 323 -20.02 -33.88 6.04
N LYS A 324 -21.20 -33.65 6.63
CA LYS A 324 -21.53 -32.41 7.35
C LYS A 324 -20.69 -32.30 8.63
N LEU A 325 -20.01 -31.17 8.82
CA LEU A 325 -19.59 -30.73 10.15
C LEU A 325 -20.43 -29.50 10.53
N THR A 326 -21.31 -29.69 11.50
CA THR A 326 -22.00 -28.63 12.23
C THR A 326 -21.13 -28.17 13.39
N ASN A 327 -21.07 -26.86 13.61
CA ASN A 327 -21.24 -26.25 14.93
C ASN A 327 -22.03 -24.97 14.76
#